data_AF-A0A3C0QHP6-F1
#
_entry.id   AF-A0A3C0QHP6-F1
#
_cell.length_a   1.000
_cell.length_b   1.000
_cell.length_c   1.000
_cell.angle_alpha   90.00
_cell.angle_beta   90.00
_cell.angle_gamma   90.00
#
_symmetry.space_group_name_H-M   'P 1'
#
loop_
_entity.id
_entity.type
_entity.pdbx_description
1 polymer ?
#
loop_
_entity_poly.entity_id
_entity_poly.type
_entity_poly.pdbx_seq_one_letter_code
_entity_poly.pdbx_strand_id
1 'polypeptide(L)'
;MRNKKINIIVLAIFILIIGVSVYYIITEPINLGLDLKGGTQIILKPVESEGSVVTSDSLDQAMLIIMDRIDRLGISEPLVTRDNSNNIVIQLPGVRDPDHAISVIGKTAQLEFRILTGTLISRTGQ
;
A
#
# COMPACT_ATOMS: atom_id res chain seq x y z
N MET A 1 28.64 -52.54 25.60
CA MET A 1 28.61 -52.10 24.18
C MET A 1 27.20 -51.87 23.61
N ARG A 2 26.12 -51.76 24.42
CA ARG A 2 24.71 -51.69 23.94
C ARG A 2 24.16 -50.26 23.74
N ASN A 3 24.92 -49.24 24.09
CA ASN A 3 24.57 -47.82 24.05
C ASN A 3 24.91 -47.12 22.71
N LYS A 4 25.88 -47.63 21.95
CA LYS A 4 26.28 -47.02 20.65
C LYS A 4 25.14 -47.00 19.63
N LYS A 5 24.34 -48.06 19.55
CA LYS A 5 23.21 -48.16 18.61
C LYS A 5 22.08 -47.17 18.95
N ILE A 6 21.82 -46.96 20.25
CA ILE A 6 20.80 -46.02 20.73
C ILE A 6 21.21 -44.57 20.41
N ASN A 7 22.48 -44.22 20.66
CA ASN A 7 22.97 -42.88 20.35
C ASN A 7 22.93 -42.58 18.84
N ILE A 8 23.17 -43.58 17.99
CA ILE A 8 23.05 -43.44 16.52
C ILE A 8 21.59 -43.19 16.11
N ILE A 9 20.64 -43.91 16.70
CA ILE A 9 19.20 -43.72 16.42
C ILE A 9 18.75 -42.32 16.88
N VAL A 10 19.18 -41.88 18.07
CA VAL A 10 18.87 -40.53 18.58
C VAL A 10 19.46 -39.45 17.66
N LEU A 11 20.70 -39.62 17.20
CA LEU A 11 21.33 -38.69 16.26
C LEU A 11 20.60 -38.63 14.91
N ALA A 12 20.15 -39.78 14.40
CA ALA A 12 19.39 -39.84 13.15
C ALA A 12 18.03 -39.12 13.26
N ILE A 13 17.32 -39.30 14.38
CA ILE A 13 16.07 -38.59 14.67
C ILE A 13 16.33 -37.08 14.79
N PHE A 14 17.43 -36.68 15.44
CA PHE A 14 17.78 -35.28 15.59
C PHE A 14 18.07 -34.62 14.24
N ILE A 15 18.82 -35.30 13.35
CA ILE A 15 19.08 -34.84 11.98
C ILE A 15 17.78 -34.74 11.17
N LEU A 16 16.88 -35.71 11.32
CA LEU A 16 15.58 -35.69 10.65
C LEU A 16 14.73 -34.48 11.09
N ILE A 17 14.66 -34.23 12.41
CA ILE A 17 13.91 -33.09 12.96
C ILE A 17 14.49 -31.76 12.46
N ILE A 18 15.82 -31.64 12.46
CA ILE A 18 16.50 -30.45 11.91
C ILE A 18 16.17 -30.29 10.43
N GLY A 19 16.24 -31.36 9.65
CA GLY A 19 15.94 -31.33 8.21
C GLY A 19 14.50 -30.87 7.93
N VAL A 20 13.53 -31.37 8.69
CA VAL A 20 12.13 -30.96 8.57
C VAL A 20 11.92 -29.50 9.00
N SER A 21 12.56 -29.06 10.08
CA SER A 21 12.53 -27.65 10.49
C SER A 21 13.11 -26.72 9.43
N VAL A 22 14.28 -27.06 8.87
CA VAL A 22 14.93 -26.27 7.82
C VAL A 22 14.05 -26.24 6.56
N TYR A 23 13.42 -27.36 6.20
CA TYR A 23 12.48 -27.42 5.08
C TYR A 23 11.34 -26.41 5.23
N TYR A 24 10.70 -26.36 6.41
CA TYR A 24 9.63 -25.42 6.70
C TYR A 24 10.09 -23.95 6.65
N ILE A 25 11.26 -23.64 7.21
CA ILE A 25 11.81 -22.27 7.21
C ILE A 25 12.06 -21.75 5.78
N ILE A 26 12.46 -22.62 4.85
CA ILE A 26 12.80 -22.22 3.47
C ILE A 26 11.54 -22.15 2.57
N THR A 27 10.49 -22.93 2.85
CA THR A 27 9.28 -22.97 2.03
C THR A 27 8.20 -21.98 2.43
N GLU A 28 8.24 -21.43 3.65
CA GLU A 28 7.37 -20.32 4.07
C GLU A 28 7.76 -19.04 3.30
N PRO A 29 6.85 -18.46 2.50
CA PRO A 29 7.12 -17.20 1.82
C PRO A 29 7.23 -16.07 2.84
N ILE A 30 8.45 -15.56 3.05
CA ILE A 30 8.73 -14.44 3.94
C ILE A 30 8.08 -13.18 3.34
N ASN A 31 7.24 -12.48 4.10
CA ASN A 31 6.72 -11.16 3.70
C ASN A 31 7.84 -10.12 3.78
N LEU A 32 8.63 -9.98 2.71
CA LEU A 32 9.71 -8.99 2.67
C LEU A 32 9.15 -7.56 2.53
N GLY A 33 9.73 -6.63 3.28
CA GLY A 33 9.36 -5.20 3.25
C GLY A 33 9.81 -4.48 1.97
N LEU A 34 9.50 -3.18 1.88
CA LEU A 34 9.76 -2.33 0.71
C LEU A 34 11.22 -2.35 0.21
N ASP A 35 12.18 -2.42 1.13
CA ASP A 35 13.62 -2.44 0.85
C ASP A 35 14.09 -3.76 0.21
N LEU A 36 13.28 -4.83 0.35
CA LEU A 36 13.60 -6.18 -0.13
C LEU A 36 12.68 -6.67 -1.27
N LYS A 37 11.41 -6.24 -1.31
CA LYS A 37 10.45 -6.51 -2.41
C LYS A 37 10.47 -5.43 -3.51
N GLY A 38 11.00 -4.24 -3.22
CA GLY A 38 10.87 -3.07 -4.09
C GLY A 38 9.47 -2.44 -4.04
N GLY A 39 9.39 -1.15 -4.41
CA GLY A 39 8.13 -0.38 -4.47
C GLY A 39 8.39 1.13 -4.38
N THR A 40 7.38 1.90 -3.96
CA THR A 40 7.49 3.36 -3.84
C THR A 40 6.93 3.86 -2.51
N GLN A 41 7.67 4.77 -1.86
CA GLN A 41 7.20 5.53 -0.71
C GLN A 41 6.89 6.98 -1.14
N ILE A 42 5.73 7.48 -0.76
CA ILE A 42 5.26 8.84 -1.05
C ILE A 42 4.95 9.52 0.29
N ILE A 43 5.41 10.76 0.45
CA ILE A 43 5.12 11.59 1.62
C ILE A 43 4.32 12.79 1.16
N LEU A 44 3.06 12.86 1.59
CA LEU A 44 2.18 13.99 1.31
C LEU A 44 2.18 14.95 2.49
N LYS A 45 2.51 16.21 2.21
CA LYS A 45 2.47 17.29 3.19
C LYS A 45 1.12 17.99 3.09
N PRO A 46 0.41 18.20 4.21
CA PRO A 46 -0.81 19.00 4.19
C PRO A 46 -0.46 20.44 3.83
N VAL A 47 -1.26 21.02 2.93
CA VAL A 47 -1.14 22.42 2.51
C VAL A 47 -2.39 23.14 2.99
N GLU A 48 -2.21 24.20 3.76
CA GLU A 48 -3.28 25.11 4.15
C GLU A 48 -3.59 26.05 2.98
N SER A 49 -4.85 26.14 2.60
CA SER A 49 -5.36 27.11 1.62
C SER A 49 -6.08 28.24 2.36
N GLU A 50 -6.21 29.41 1.72
CA GLU A 50 -6.94 30.54 2.31
C GLU A 50 -8.34 30.10 2.77
N GLY A 51 -8.56 30.06 4.09
CA GLY A 51 -9.82 29.68 4.72
C GLY A 51 -9.96 28.21 5.18
N SER A 52 -8.96 27.34 4.98
CA SER A 52 -9.01 25.95 5.43
C SER A 52 -7.85 25.63 6.38
N VAL A 53 -8.18 25.32 7.63
CA VAL A 53 -7.23 24.85 8.65
C VAL A 53 -7.09 23.33 8.54
N VAL A 54 -5.86 22.83 8.65
CA VAL A 54 -5.61 21.38 8.69
C VAL A 54 -6.00 20.86 10.07
N THR A 55 -7.08 20.11 10.15
CA THR A 55 -7.56 19.43 11.37
C THR A 55 -7.20 17.94 11.35
N SER A 56 -7.24 17.27 12.51
CA SER A 56 -7.10 15.81 12.58
C SER A 56 -8.08 15.10 11.65
N ASP A 57 -9.35 15.52 11.71
CA ASP A 57 -10.45 14.89 10.99
C ASP A 57 -10.28 15.05 9.48
N SER A 58 -9.76 16.21 9.03
CA SER A 58 -9.45 16.45 7.61
C SER A 58 -8.35 15.51 7.09
N LEU A 59 -7.37 15.17 7.94
CA LEU A 59 -6.29 14.25 7.60
C LEU A 59 -6.77 12.81 7.59
N ASP A 60 -7.61 12.42 8.55
CA ASP A 60 -8.20 11.08 8.60
C ASP A 60 -9.10 10.84 7.38
N GLN A 61 -9.91 11.84 7.01
CA GLN A 61 -10.73 11.79 5.80
C GLN A 61 -9.86 11.75 4.53
N ALA A 62 -8.76 12.50 4.47
CA ALA A 62 -7.83 12.43 3.37
C ALA A 62 -7.19 11.03 3.24
N MET A 63 -6.81 10.40 4.36
CA MET A 63 -6.28 9.04 4.39
C MET A 63 -7.30 8.02 3.83
N LEU A 64 -8.58 8.14 4.17
CA LEU A 64 -9.64 7.28 3.63
C LEU A 64 -9.80 7.44 2.11
N ILE A 65 -9.78 8.68 1.61
CA ILE A 65 -9.86 8.97 0.17
C ILE A 65 -8.64 8.40 -0.57
N ILE A 66 -7.45 8.57 0.01
CA ILE A 66 -6.21 8.04 -0.54
C ILE A 66 -6.27 6.50 -0.60
N MET A 67 -6.79 5.85 0.43
CA MET A 67 -6.96 4.40 0.45
C MET A 67 -7.87 3.92 -0.68
N ASP A 68 -9.06 4.51 -0.85
CA ASP A 68 -9.99 4.15 -1.95
C ASP A 68 -9.34 4.31 -3.33
N ARG A 69 -8.50 5.35 -3.51
CA ARG A 69 -7.76 5.56 -4.76
C ARG A 69 -6.71 4.50 -5.01
N ILE A 70 -6.00 4.06 -3.96
CA ILE A 70 -4.98 3.02 -4.08
C ILE A 70 -5.64 1.66 -4.36
N ASP A 71 -6.78 1.37 -3.74
CA ASP A 71 -7.55 0.14 -4.00
C ASP A 71 -7.94 0.03 -5.49
N ARG A 72 -8.33 1.16 -6.11
CA ARG A 72 -8.62 1.23 -7.55
C ARG A 72 -7.41 0.98 -8.45
N LEU A 73 -6.19 1.17 -7.96
CA LEU A 73 -4.95 0.85 -8.68
C LEU A 73 -4.64 -0.66 -8.66
N GLY A 74 -5.36 -1.45 -7.84
CA GLY A 74 -5.14 -2.89 -7.72
C GLY A 74 -3.82 -3.26 -7.04
N ILE A 75 -3.27 -2.36 -6.22
CA ILE A 75 -2.04 -2.58 -5.48
C ILE A 75 -2.36 -3.48 -4.28
N SER A 76 -1.62 -4.58 -4.13
CA SER A 76 -1.78 -5.49 -3.00
C SER A 76 -1.04 -4.93 -1.78
N GLU A 77 -1.71 -4.90 -0.63
CA GLU A 77 -1.13 -4.52 0.67
C GLU A 77 -0.54 -3.10 0.76
N PRO A 78 -1.28 -2.05 0.38
CA PRO A 78 -0.82 -0.68 0.58
C PRO A 78 -0.83 -0.30 2.07
N LEU A 79 0.14 0.52 2.49
CA LEU A 79 0.21 1.05 3.85
C LEU A 79 0.08 2.58 3.81
N VAL A 80 -0.93 3.11 4.50
CA VAL A 80 -1.19 4.55 4.63
C VAL A 80 -1.17 4.90 6.11
N THR A 81 -0.25 5.76 6.52
CA THR A 81 -0.03 6.13 7.93
C THR A 81 0.27 7.60 8.07
N ARG A 82 -0.03 8.18 9.23
CA ARG A 82 0.34 9.55 9.59
C ARG A 82 1.65 9.57 10.38
N ASP A 83 2.54 10.51 10.06
CA ASP A 83 3.74 10.75 10.86
C ASP A 83 3.50 11.79 11.98
N ASN A 84 4.50 11.98 12.85
CA ASN A 84 4.42 12.94 13.97
C ASN A 84 4.30 14.41 13.51
N SER A 85 4.60 14.71 12.25
CA SER A 85 4.52 16.03 11.64
C SER A 85 3.25 16.23 10.80
N ASN A 86 2.25 15.35 10.97
CA ASN A 86 0.97 15.36 10.24
C ASN A 86 1.10 15.12 8.73
N ASN A 87 2.22 14.57 8.27
CA ASN A 87 2.36 14.12 6.89
C ASN A 87 1.70 12.75 6.74
N ILE A 88 1.12 12.52 5.57
CA ILE A 88 0.57 11.22 5.19
C ILE A 88 1.67 10.46 4.44
N VAL A 89 2.14 9.38 5.05
CA VAL A 89 3.14 8.46 4.49
C VAL A 89 2.43 7.28 3.85
N ILE A 90 2.71 7.06 2.58
CA ILE A 90 2.10 6.03 1.75
C ILE A 90 3.21 5.10 1.25
N GLN A 91 3.02 3.80 1.38
CA GLN A 91 3.92 2.78 0.86
C GLN A 91 3.15 1.86 -0.09
N LEU A 92 3.68 1.74 -1.31
CA LEU A 92 3.08 1.00 -2.41
C LEU A 92 4.05 -0.11 -2.85
N PRO A 93 3.98 -1.31 -2.24
CA PRO A 93 4.81 -2.44 -2.63
C PRO A 93 4.38 -2.96 -4.01
N GLY A 94 5.35 -3.31 -4.86
CA GLY A 94 5.06 -3.93 -6.17
C GLY A 94 4.36 -3.03 -7.19
N VAL A 95 4.35 -1.71 -6.99
CA VAL A 95 3.78 -0.76 -7.97
C VAL A 95 4.60 -0.79 -9.27
N ARG A 96 3.91 -0.93 -10.41
CA ARG A 96 4.56 -1.00 -11.75
C ARG A 96 4.93 0.36 -12.31
N ASP A 97 4.09 1.36 -12.04
CA ASP A 97 4.25 2.74 -12.51
C ASP A 97 4.04 3.71 -11.33
N PRO A 98 5.14 4.14 -10.69
CA PRO A 98 5.10 5.09 -9.58
C PRO A 98 4.51 6.45 -9.98
N ASP A 99 4.81 6.93 -11.19
CA ASP A 99 4.37 8.25 -11.66
C ASP A 99 2.85 8.28 -11.87
N HIS A 100 2.30 7.19 -12.43
CA HIS A 100 0.85 7.03 -12.53
C HIS A 100 0.18 6.98 -11.16
N ALA A 101 0.74 6.24 -10.20
CA ALA A 101 0.19 6.18 -8.84
C ALA A 101 0.22 7.56 -8.15
N ILE A 102 1.32 8.30 -8.27
CA ILE A 102 1.44 9.69 -7.78
C ILE A 102 0.38 10.57 -8.45
N SER A 103 0.15 10.43 -9.75
CA SER A 103 -0.83 11.24 -10.47
C SER A 103 -2.28 10.99 -10.02
N VAL A 104 -2.62 9.75 -9.65
CA VAL A 104 -3.97 9.37 -9.19
C VAL A 104 -4.17 9.80 -7.74
N ILE A 105 -3.16 9.62 -6.89
CA ILE A 105 -3.22 9.96 -5.47
C ILE A 105 -3.12 11.49 -5.26
N GLY A 106 -2.25 12.17 -6.01
CA GLY A 106 -1.95 13.60 -5.85
C GLY A 106 -2.95 14.54 -6.51
N LYS A 107 -3.88 14.06 -7.36
CA LYS A 107 -4.91 14.91 -7.96
C LYS A 107 -6.03 15.20 -6.97
N THR A 108 -6.34 16.47 -6.74
CA THR A 108 -7.58 16.85 -6.05
C THR A 108 -8.77 16.50 -6.95
N ALA A 109 -9.65 15.61 -6.50
CA ALA A 109 -10.84 15.21 -7.26
C ALA A 109 -11.95 16.22 -6.98
N GLN A 110 -11.87 17.40 -7.60
CA GLN A 110 -12.90 18.43 -7.47
C GLN A 110 -13.93 18.25 -8.58
N LEU A 111 -15.16 17.86 -8.20
CA LEU A 111 -16.30 17.78 -9.10
C LEU A 111 -17.12 19.06 -8.99
N GLU A 112 -17.17 19.84 -10.08
CA GLU A 112 -18.01 21.04 -10.17
C GLU A 112 -19.17 20.80 -11.12
N PHE A 113 -20.40 21.03 -10.65
CA PHE A 113 -21.57 21.10 -11.52
C PHE A 113 -21.75 22.54 -11.99
N ARG A 114 -21.67 22.76 -13.31
CA ARG A 114 -21.91 24.07 -13.92
C ARG A 114 -23.20 24.03 -14.71
N ILE A 115 -24.10 24.97 -14.42
CA ILE A 115 -25.31 25.17 -15.22
C ILE A 115 -24.89 25.91 -16.49
N LEU A 116 -25.17 25.34 -17.65
CA LEU A 116 -24.87 25.95 -18.94
C LEU A 116 -25.92 26.99 -19.28
N THR A 117 -25.57 28.28 -19.15
CA THR A 117 -26.40 29.39 -19.62
C THR A 117 -26.11 29.64 -21.10
N GLY A 118 -26.69 28.83 -21.97
CA GLY A 118 -26.62 29.01 -23.42
C GLY A 118 -27.99 28.81 -24.05
N THR A 119 -28.38 29.67 -24.97
CA THR A 119 -29.52 29.42 -25.86
C THR A 119 -29.18 28.19 -26.69
N LEU A 120 -29.80 27.05 -26.37
CA LEU A 120 -29.75 25.87 -27.22
C LEU A 120 -30.40 26.26 -28.55
N ILE A 121 -29.59 26.71 -29.52
CA ILE A 121 -29.99 26.79 -30.91
C ILE A 121 -30.12 25.35 -31.40
N SER A 122 -31.28 24.75 -31.10
CA SER A 122 -31.74 23.55 -31.78
C SER A 122 -31.80 23.89 -33.26
N ARG A 123 -30.77 23.48 -33.99
CA ARG A 123 -30.80 23.41 -35.44
C ARG A 123 -31.77 22.29 -35.78
N THR A 124 -33.06 22.64 -35.78
CA THR A 124 -34.10 21.81 -36.37
C THR A 124 -33.72 21.64 -37.84
N GLY A 125 -33.31 20.43 -38.17
CA GLY A 125 -32.97 20.04 -39.53
C GLY A 125 -34.18 20.20 -40.45
N GLN A 126 -33.87 20.67 -41.65
CA GLN A 126 -34.67 20.54 -42.85
C GLN A 126 -34.95 19.06 -43.16
#